data_AF-A0A9P0KAE7-F1
#
_entry.id   AF-A0A9P0KAE7-F1
#
_cell.length_a   1.000
_cell.length_b   1.000
_cell.length_c   1.000
_cell.angle_alpha   90.00
_cell.angle_beta   90.00
_cell.angle_gamma   90.00
#
_symmetry.space_group_name_H-M   'P 1'
#
loop_
_entity.id
_entity.type
_entity.pdbx_description
1 polymer ?
#
loop_
_entity_poly.entity_id
_entity_poly.type
_entity_poly.pdbx_seq_one_letter_code
_entity_poly.pdbx_strand_id
1 'polypeptide(L)'
;MIQSLILAVCLFGLCSASVWPVPGVTLCHRSHPDFVECLNENIPKGAHTIRNGIKEIGFPKVDPVKAPSPFIINVDNGGQMALTMKLINCYLDGATTNAKIVKGKFDFDNDCSWSTDVDIPVLDWYGEYALQGKLLMFQLNGHGKCNFTLRVEYVPAGIFLRRRGRAIHREEVTFV
;
A
#
# COMPACT_ATOMS: atom_id res chain seq x y z
N MET A 1 3.32 59.55 0.28
CA MET A 1 2.77 58.74 -0.84
C MET A 1 3.64 57.56 -1.21
N ILE A 2 4.96 57.72 -1.42
CA ILE A 2 5.86 56.62 -1.83
C ILE A 2 5.96 55.50 -0.78
N GLN A 3 5.98 55.86 0.51
CA GLN A 3 6.09 54.90 1.62
C GLN A 3 4.86 53.98 1.76
N SER A 4 3.67 54.47 1.38
CA SER A 4 2.44 53.68 1.34
C SER A 4 2.40 52.70 0.15
N LEU A 5 3.08 53.02 -0.95
CA LEU A 5 3.16 52.17 -2.14
C LEU A 5 4.08 50.95 -1.91
N ILE A 6 5.18 51.15 -1.17
CA ILE A 6 6.15 50.08 -0.86
C ILE A 6 5.54 49.04 0.08
N LEU A 7 4.76 49.48 1.08
CA LEU A 7 4.04 48.58 1.99
C LEU A 7 2.99 47.71 1.27
N ALA A 8 2.30 48.27 0.26
CA ALA A 8 1.32 47.52 -0.52
C ALA A 8 1.96 46.42 -1.40
N VAL A 9 3.15 46.68 -1.96
CA VAL A 9 3.88 45.70 -2.79
C VAL A 9 4.44 44.56 -1.95
N CYS A 10 4.88 44.83 -0.71
CA CYS A 10 5.32 43.79 0.22
C CYS A 10 4.17 42.86 0.67
N LEU A 11 2.93 43.36 0.75
CA LEU A 11 1.76 42.54 1.11
C LEU A 11 1.35 41.57 -0.01
N PHE A 12 1.62 41.88 -1.28
CA PHE A 12 1.33 40.99 -2.42
C PHE A 12 2.41 39.92 -2.64
N GLY A 13 3.63 40.11 -2.13
CA GLY A 13 4.76 39.19 -2.36
C GLY A 13 4.79 37.92 -1.50
N LEU A 14 3.86 37.77 -0.54
CA LEU A 14 3.87 36.66 0.43
C LEU A 14 2.82 35.57 0.16
N CYS A 15 2.19 35.56 -1.02
CA CYS A 15 1.41 34.40 -1.46
C CYS A 15 2.33 33.25 -1.87
N SER A 16 2.97 32.63 -0.89
CA SER A 16 3.59 31.31 -1.06
C SER A 16 2.47 30.30 -1.26
N ALA A 17 2.10 30.04 -2.53
CA ALA A 17 1.34 28.85 -2.85
C ALA A 17 2.21 27.65 -2.43
N SER A 18 1.76 26.89 -1.44
CA SER A 18 2.44 25.66 -1.03
C SER A 18 2.39 24.67 -2.20
N VAL A 19 3.50 24.58 -2.94
CA VAL A 19 3.66 23.61 -4.02
C VAL A 19 3.65 22.22 -3.39
N TRP A 20 2.70 21.41 -3.83
CA TRP A 20 2.62 20.01 -3.40
C TRP A 20 3.85 19.24 -3.92
N PRO A 21 4.56 18.50 -3.05
CA PRO A 21 5.88 17.96 -3.39
C PRO A 21 5.83 16.71 -4.29
N VAL A 22 4.64 16.14 -4.54
CA VAL A 22 4.51 14.93 -5.35
C VAL A 22 3.97 15.26 -6.74
N PRO A 23 4.79 15.12 -7.81
CA PRO A 23 4.32 15.35 -9.17
C PRO A 23 3.33 14.27 -9.61
N GLY A 24 2.34 14.64 -10.41
CA GLY A 24 1.39 13.68 -11.02
C GLY A 24 0.31 13.11 -10.09
N VAL A 25 0.11 13.73 -8.91
CA VAL A 25 -1.03 13.44 -8.02
C VAL A 25 -2.03 14.59 -8.09
N THR A 26 -3.27 14.28 -8.45
CA THR A 26 -4.38 15.24 -8.44
C THR A 26 -4.87 15.46 -7.02
N LEU A 27 -4.97 16.72 -6.60
CA LEU A 27 -5.41 17.08 -5.26
C LEU A 27 -6.92 17.32 -5.21
N CYS A 28 -7.55 16.82 -4.15
CA CYS A 28 -8.96 17.05 -3.86
C CYS A 28 -9.08 18.07 -2.73
N HIS A 29 -9.82 19.15 -2.96
CA HIS A 29 -9.97 20.21 -1.98
C HIS A 29 -11.15 19.92 -1.05
N ARG A 30 -10.92 19.97 0.27
CA ARG A 30 -11.88 19.50 1.30
C ARG A 30 -13.20 20.27 1.32
N SER A 31 -13.22 21.52 0.86
CA SER A 31 -14.43 22.33 0.83
C SER A 31 -15.38 22.00 -0.31
N HIS A 32 -14.95 21.16 -1.25
CA HIS A 32 -15.77 20.82 -2.41
C HIS A 32 -16.85 19.79 -2.03
N PRO A 33 -18.08 19.94 -2.53
CA PRO A 33 -19.17 19.01 -2.23
C PRO A 33 -18.91 17.58 -2.73
N ASP A 34 -18.10 17.44 -3.78
CA ASP A 34 -17.70 16.19 -4.43
C ASP A 34 -16.37 15.61 -3.87
N PHE A 35 -15.91 16.08 -2.71
CA PHE A 35 -14.62 15.69 -2.13
C PHE A 35 -14.39 14.18 -2.07
N VAL A 36 -15.39 13.40 -1.66
CA VAL A 36 -15.29 11.94 -1.53
C VAL A 36 -15.15 11.27 -2.90
N GLU A 37 -15.90 11.74 -3.90
CA GLU A 37 -15.83 11.21 -5.26
C GLU A 37 -14.48 11.52 -5.90
N CYS A 38 -14.00 12.76 -5.75
CA CYS A 38 -12.67 13.16 -6.19
C CYS A 38 -11.59 12.25 -5.57
N LEU A 39 -11.67 11.94 -4.28
CA LEU A 39 -10.70 11.06 -3.62
C LEU A 39 -10.75 9.63 -4.17
N ASN A 40 -11.95 9.07 -4.32
CA ASN A 40 -12.12 7.70 -4.81
C ASN A 40 -11.55 7.54 -6.23
N GLU A 41 -11.67 8.58 -7.07
CA GLU A 41 -11.11 8.59 -8.43
C GLU A 41 -9.58 8.79 -8.44
N ASN A 42 -9.07 9.69 -7.60
CA ASN A 42 -7.67 10.14 -7.69
C ASN A 42 -6.70 9.37 -6.79
N ILE A 43 -7.16 8.71 -5.71
CA ILE A 43 -6.26 7.90 -4.86
C ILE A 43 -5.63 6.73 -5.64
N PRO A 44 -6.36 5.91 -6.43
CA PRO A 44 -5.73 4.83 -7.21
C PRO A 44 -4.73 5.37 -8.24
N LYS A 45 -5.07 6.48 -8.91
CA LYS A 45 -4.16 7.16 -9.86
C LYS A 45 -2.90 7.65 -9.15
N GLY A 46 -3.06 8.28 -7.99
CA GLY A 46 -1.94 8.75 -7.18
C GLY A 46 -1.05 7.61 -6.68
N ALA A 47 -1.65 6.53 -6.18
CA ALA A 47 -0.94 5.32 -5.75
C ALA A 47 -0.11 4.72 -6.90
N HIS A 48 -0.68 4.65 -8.11
CA HIS A 48 0.05 4.22 -9.30
C HIS A 48 1.20 5.18 -9.68
N THR A 49 0.99 6.50 -9.59
CA THR A 49 2.05 7.49 -9.87
C THR A 49 3.25 7.32 -8.92
N ILE A 50 3.00 7.12 -7.63
CA ILE A 50 4.05 7.01 -6.61
C ILE A 50 4.61 5.59 -6.45
N ARG A 51 4.12 4.61 -7.25
CA ARG A 51 4.43 3.18 -7.07
C ARG A 51 5.94 2.88 -7.02
N ASN A 52 6.70 3.61 -7.82
CA ASN A 52 8.14 3.45 -7.97
C ASN A 52 8.97 4.13 -6.86
N GLY A 53 8.32 4.81 -5.91
CA GLY A 53 8.97 5.65 -4.91
C GLY A 53 9.25 7.07 -5.43
N ILE A 54 9.58 7.96 -4.50
CA ILE A 54 9.95 9.36 -4.78
C ILE A 54 11.27 9.63 -4.06
N LYS A 55 12.37 9.67 -4.82
CA LYS A 55 13.73 9.72 -4.25
C LYS A 55 13.99 11.03 -3.53
N GLU A 56 13.42 12.13 -4.04
CA GLU A 56 13.62 13.50 -3.56
C GLU A 56 13.16 13.68 -2.11
N ILE A 57 12.14 12.93 -1.70
CA ILE A 57 11.60 12.95 -0.33
C ILE A 57 11.88 11.65 0.43
N GLY A 58 12.73 10.77 -0.11
CA GLY A 58 13.06 9.48 0.50
C GLY A 58 11.90 8.49 0.58
N PHE A 59 10.85 8.67 -0.24
CA PHE A 59 9.71 7.76 -0.27
C PHE A 59 10.11 6.47 -0.98
N PRO A 60 10.05 5.30 -0.30
CA PRO A 60 10.52 4.05 -0.87
C PRO A 60 9.60 3.57 -2.00
N LYS A 61 10.10 2.62 -2.78
CA LYS A 61 9.28 1.89 -3.75
C LYS A 61 8.21 1.08 -3.00
N VAL A 62 6.96 1.27 -3.38
CA VAL A 62 5.81 0.60 -2.74
C VAL A 62 5.32 -0.60 -3.56
N ASP A 63 5.57 -0.61 -4.88
CA ASP A 63 5.12 -1.68 -5.76
C ASP A 63 6.12 -1.89 -6.93
N PRO A 64 6.72 -3.08 -7.10
CA PRO A 64 6.72 -4.19 -6.17
C PRO A 64 7.44 -3.89 -4.85
N VAL A 65 6.86 -4.40 -3.75
CA VAL A 65 7.45 -4.38 -2.41
C VAL A 65 8.33 -5.61 -2.21
N LYS A 66 9.52 -5.43 -1.63
CA LYS A 66 10.40 -6.55 -1.29
C LYS A 66 10.01 -7.10 0.09
N ALA A 67 9.67 -8.37 0.16
CA ALA A 67 9.41 -9.04 1.43
C ALA A 67 10.73 -9.24 2.21
N PRO A 68 10.69 -9.23 3.56
CA PRO A 68 11.82 -9.65 4.37
C PRO A 68 12.28 -11.06 3.97
N SER A 69 13.59 -11.22 3.78
CA SER A 69 14.18 -12.44 3.24
C SER A 69 15.45 -12.79 4.03
N PRO A 70 15.69 -14.08 4.33
CA PRO A 70 14.86 -15.23 3.98
C PRO A 70 13.65 -15.40 4.91
N PHE A 71 12.50 -15.76 4.33
CA PHE A 71 11.33 -16.20 5.10
C PHE A 71 11.33 -17.72 5.18
N ILE A 72 11.26 -18.28 6.39
CA ILE A 72 11.38 -19.73 6.60
C ILE A 72 10.04 -20.24 7.14
N ILE A 73 9.47 -21.20 6.43
CA ILE A 73 8.25 -21.91 6.83
C ILE A 73 8.65 -23.34 7.16
N ASN A 74 8.38 -23.74 8.40
CA ASN A 74 8.55 -25.12 8.83
C ASN A 74 7.17 -25.74 9.05
N VAL A 75 6.93 -26.88 8.42
CA VAL A 75 5.71 -27.66 8.55
C VAL A 75 6.10 -29.04 9.05
N ASP A 76 5.61 -29.42 10.23
CA ASP A 76 5.77 -30.75 10.80
C ASP A 76 4.40 -31.29 11.23
N ASN A 77 4.06 -32.48 10.76
CA ASN A 77 2.85 -33.19 11.14
C ASN A 77 3.17 -34.63 11.59
N GLY A 78 3.92 -34.74 12.69
CA GLY A 78 4.03 -35.97 13.47
C GLY A 78 4.67 -37.14 12.72
N GLY A 79 5.64 -36.87 11.84
CA GLY A 79 6.42 -37.88 11.13
C GLY A 79 5.91 -38.27 9.74
N GLN A 80 4.67 -37.89 9.38
CA GLN A 80 4.16 -38.06 8.02
C GLN A 80 4.58 -36.93 7.08
N MET A 81 4.89 -35.76 7.61
CA MET A 81 5.35 -34.61 6.83
C MET A 81 6.28 -33.79 7.70
N ALA A 82 7.48 -33.51 7.19
CA ALA A 82 8.44 -32.62 7.80
C ALA A 82 9.12 -31.84 6.67
N LEU A 83 8.71 -30.59 6.47
CA LEU A 83 9.16 -29.75 5.36
C LEU A 83 9.66 -28.41 5.88
N THR A 84 10.82 -27.99 5.38
CA THR A 84 11.37 -26.65 5.55
C THR A 84 11.38 -25.99 4.18
N MET A 85 10.60 -24.92 4.03
CA MET A 85 10.61 -24.06 2.85
C MET A 85 11.28 -22.73 3.19
N LYS A 86 12.29 -22.36 2.40
CA LYS A 86 12.94 -21.05 2.46
C LYS A 86 12.52 -20.25 1.24
N LEU A 87 11.98 -19.06 1.47
CA LEU A 87 11.64 -18.10 0.44
C LEU A 87 12.68 -16.98 0.43
N ILE A 88 13.27 -16.74 -0.73
CA ILE A 88 14.42 -15.86 -0.93
C ILE A 88 14.05 -14.85 -2.03
N ASN A 89 14.50 -13.60 -1.88
CA ASN A 89 14.29 -12.55 -2.88
C ASN A 89 12.84 -12.45 -3.36
N CYS A 90 11.92 -12.42 -2.40
CA CYS A 90 10.49 -12.38 -2.65
C CYS A 90 9.98 -10.95 -2.86
N TYR A 91 9.11 -10.79 -3.83
CA TYR A 91 8.49 -9.53 -4.22
C TYR A 91 6.98 -9.68 -4.32
N LEU A 92 6.26 -8.72 -3.75
CA LEU A 92 4.82 -8.57 -3.90
C LEU A 92 4.55 -7.45 -4.90
N ASP A 93 3.80 -7.75 -5.96
CA ASP A 93 3.49 -6.83 -7.06
C ASP A 93 1.97 -6.74 -7.29
N GLY A 94 1.50 -5.59 -7.75
CA GLY A 94 0.11 -5.36 -8.15
C GLY A 94 -0.76 -4.72 -7.08
N ALA A 95 -0.22 -4.44 -5.89
CA ALA A 95 -0.95 -3.82 -4.79
C ALA A 95 -1.45 -2.40 -5.12
N THR A 96 -0.71 -1.64 -5.93
CA THR A 96 -1.11 -0.29 -6.38
C THR A 96 -1.73 -0.29 -7.77
N THR A 97 -1.34 -1.23 -8.63
CA THR A 97 -1.79 -1.26 -10.03
C THR A 97 -3.23 -1.76 -10.15
N ASN A 98 -3.63 -2.70 -9.31
CA ASN A 98 -4.96 -3.32 -9.39
C ASN A 98 -5.95 -2.78 -8.35
N ALA A 99 -5.51 -1.91 -7.44
CA ALA A 99 -6.34 -1.39 -6.36
C ALA A 99 -7.51 -0.55 -6.88
N LYS A 100 -8.71 -0.84 -6.37
CA LYS A 100 -9.93 -0.07 -6.57
C LYS A 100 -10.50 0.33 -5.22
N ILE A 101 -10.96 1.57 -5.12
CA ILE A 101 -11.66 2.01 -3.91
C ILE A 101 -13.13 1.66 -4.06
N VAL A 102 -13.65 0.90 -3.10
CA VAL A 102 -15.04 0.48 -3.09
C VAL A 102 -15.87 1.43 -2.24
N LYS A 103 -15.36 1.83 -1.07
CA LYS A 103 -16.01 2.82 -0.19
C LYS A 103 -14.96 3.63 0.56
N GLY A 104 -15.19 4.93 0.69
CA GLY A 104 -14.38 5.83 1.51
C GLY A 104 -15.26 6.57 2.51
N LYS A 105 -14.84 6.62 3.77
CA LYS A 105 -15.44 7.45 4.82
C LYS A 105 -14.36 8.33 5.42
N PHE A 106 -14.62 9.63 5.47
CA PHE A 106 -13.68 10.63 5.98
C PHE A 106 -14.40 11.48 7.02
N ASP A 107 -13.88 11.50 8.24
CA ASP A 107 -14.36 12.33 9.35
C ASP A 107 -13.22 13.24 9.80
N PHE A 108 -13.33 14.52 9.46
CA PHE A 108 -12.33 15.53 9.83
C PHE A 108 -12.66 16.25 11.14
N ASP A 109 -13.92 16.26 11.55
CA ASP A 109 -14.43 17.13 12.62
C ASP A 109 -14.28 16.48 14.00
N ASN A 110 -14.49 15.17 14.11
CA ASN A 110 -14.42 14.47 15.39
C ASN A 110 -13.01 13.98 15.69
N ASP A 111 -12.58 12.96 14.94
CA ASP A 111 -11.41 12.15 15.27
C ASP A 111 -10.27 12.25 14.26
N CYS A 112 -10.44 13.07 13.20
CA CYS A 112 -9.55 13.09 12.04
C CYS A 112 -9.26 11.65 11.56
N SER A 113 -10.34 10.93 11.25
CA SER A 113 -10.29 9.52 10.85
C SER A 113 -10.67 9.36 9.38
N TRP A 114 -10.05 8.38 8.75
CA TRP A 114 -10.38 7.93 7.40
C TRP A 114 -10.44 6.41 7.39
N SER A 115 -11.46 5.89 6.72
CA SER A 115 -11.69 4.47 6.48
C SER A 115 -11.89 4.28 4.98
N THR A 116 -11.06 3.46 4.36
CA THR A 116 -11.20 3.15 2.92
C THR A 116 -11.23 1.65 2.73
N ASP A 117 -12.26 1.15 2.07
CA ASP A 117 -12.39 -0.23 1.63
C ASP A 117 -11.73 -0.33 0.25
N VAL A 118 -10.65 -1.09 0.18
CA VAL A 118 -9.86 -1.28 -1.04
C VAL A 118 -10.04 -2.71 -1.54
N ASP A 119 -10.39 -2.85 -2.81
CA ASP A 119 -10.43 -4.12 -3.53
C ASP A 119 -9.18 -4.27 -4.41
N ILE A 120 -8.46 -5.37 -4.23
CA ILE A 120 -7.26 -5.71 -5.00
C ILE A 120 -7.51 -7.08 -5.65
N PRO A 121 -7.99 -7.12 -6.90
CA PRO A 121 -8.47 -8.35 -7.52
C PRO A 121 -7.35 -9.33 -7.87
N VAL A 122 -6.14 -8.82 -8.11
CA VAL A 122 -4.97 -9.62 -8.49
C VAL A 122 -3.74 -9.09 -7.77
N LEU A 123 -3.04 -9.98 -7.09
CA LEU A 123 -1.79 -9.71 -6.41
C LEU A 123 -0.79 -10.82 -6.75
N ASP A 124 0.36 -10.44 -7.28
CA ASP A 124 1.39 -11.38 -7.70
C ASP A 124 2.50 -11.43 -6.65
N TRP A 125 2.87 -12.64 -6.23
CA TRP A 125 4.01 -12.88 -5.37
C TRP A 125 4.99 -13.80 -6.08
N TYR A 126 6.17 -13.27 -6.40
CA TYR A 126 7.22 -14.04 -7.06
C TYR A 126 8.54 -13.96 -6.32
N GLY A 127 9.37 -14.97 -6.51
CA GLY A 127 10.67 -15.06 -5.85
C GLY A 127 11.35 -16.39 -6.11
N GLU A 128 12.25 -16.75 -5.21
CA GLU A 128 12.97 -18.03 -5.23
C GLU A 128 12.57 -18.85 -4.00
N TYR A 129 12.47 -20.16 -4.18
CA TYR A 129 12.21 -21.09 -3.09
C TYR A 129 13.28 -22.17 -3.01
N ALA A 130 13.56 -22.62 -1.80
CA ALA A 130 14.32 -23.83 -1.52
C ALA A 130 13.52 -24.67 -0.51
N LEU A 131 13.03 -25.82 -0.95
CA LEU A 131 12.24 -26.77 -0.19
C LEU A 131 13.10 -27.99 0.14
N GLN A 132 13.16 -28.33 1.42
CA GLN A 132 13.83 -29.54 1.86
C GLN A 132 13.02 -30.26 2.94
N GLY A 133 12.93 -31.58 2.82
CA GLY A 133 12.31 -32.40 3.85
C GLY A 133 11.74 -33.70 3.32
N LYS A 134 10.70 -34.20 3.97
CA LYS A 134 10.06 -35.47 3.67
C LYS A 134 8.55 -35.31 3.68
N LEU A 135 7.91 -35.86 2.66
CA LEU A 135 6.47 -36.05 2.58
C LEU A 135 6.18 -37.55 2.49
N LEU A 136 5.58 -38.09 3.54
CA LEU A 136 5.31 -39.50 3.77
C LEU A 136 6.58 -40.35 3.69
N MET A 137 6.86 -40.94 2.53
CA MET A 137 8.07 -41.73 2.26
C MET A 137 9.02 -41.04 1.28
N PHE A 138 8.55 -39.97 0.61
CA PHE A 138 9.31 -39.25 -0.40
C PHE A 138 10.16 -38.16 0.24
N GLN A 139 11.44 -38.12 -0.11
CA GLN A 139 12.31 -37.00 0.22
C GLN A 139 12.13 -35.91 -0.84
N LEU A 140 11.80 -34.71 -0.39
CA LEU A 140 11.67 -33.53 -1.24
C LEU A 140 12.93 -32.67 -1.07
N ASN A 141 13.60 -32.40 -2.19
CA ASN A 141 14.68 -31.45 -2.27
C ASN A 141 14.52 -30.69 -3.59
N GLY A 142 13.93 -29.50 -3.53
CA GLY A 142 13.62 -28.69 -4.69
C GLY A 142 14.09 -27.26 -4.48
N HIS A 143 14.62 -26.65 -5.54
CA HIS A 143 14.97 -25.24 -5.54
C HIS A 143 14.65 -24.66 -6.91
N GLY A 144 14.23 -23.40 -6.93
CA GLY A 144 13.87 -22.74 -8.18
C GLY A 144 13.15 -21.43 -7.97
N LYS A 145 12.50 -20.97 -9.03
CA LYS A 145 11.66 -19.77 -9.02
C LYS A 145 10.22 -20.15 -8.72
N CYS A 146 9.54 -19.37 -7.90
CA CYS A 146 8.12 -19.49 -7.64
C CYS A 146 7.39 -18.21 -8.09
N ASN A 147 6.18 -18.38 -8.61
CA ASN A 147 5.27 -17.29 -8.90
C ASN A 147 3.85 -17.72 -8.48
N PHE A 148 3.27 -16.96 -7.58
CA PHE A 148 1.94 -17.16 -7.02
C PHE A 148 1.08 -15.95 -7.37
N THR A 149 0.07 -16.17 -8.21
CA THR A 149 -0.95 -15.15 -8.49
C THR A 149 -2.14 -15.39 -7.58
N LEU A 150 -2.34 -14.49 -6.62
CA LEU A 150 -3.50 -14.47 -5.75
C LEU A 150 -4.63 -13.70 -6.45
N ARG A 151 -5.74 -14.38 -6.69
CA ARG A 151 -6.99 -13.75 -7.11
C ARG A 151 -7.89 -13.69 -5.88
N VAL A 152 -8.08 -12.48 -5.37
CA VAL A 152 -8.94 -12.26 -4.21
C VAL A 152 -10.34 -11.96 -4.73
N GLU A 153 -11.31 -12.77 -4.34
CA GLU A 153 -12.71 -12.42 -4.48
C GLU A 153 -13.05 -11.44 -3.34
N TYR A 154 -13.41 -10.20 -3.72
CA TYR A 154 -13.71 -9.05 -2.86
C TYR A 154 -13.66 -9.32 -1.35
N VAL A 155 -12.53 -8.98 -0.72
CA VAL A 155 -12.40 -8.95 0.74
C VAL A 155 -12.48 -7.48 1.17
N PRO A 156 -13.41 -7.09 2.05
CA PRO A 156 -13.47 -5.72 2.57
C PRO A 156 -12.24 -5.46 3.45
N ALA A 157 -11.13 -5.06 2.85
CA ALA A 157 -9.95 -4.58 3.54
C ALA A 157 -10.17 -3.11 3.91
N GLY A 158 -10.74 -2.88 5.09
CA GLY A 158 -10.94 -1.54 5.63
C GLY A 158 -9.65 -0.98 6.20
N ILE A 159 -9.00 -0.06 5.49
CA ILE A 159 -7.86 0.69 6.03
C ILE A 159 -8.41 1.80 6.92
N PHE A 160 -8.30 1.64 8.23
CA PHE A 160 -8.65 2.67 9.21
C PHE A 160 -7.38 3.35 9.73
N LEU A 161 -7.25 4.65 9.52
CA LEU A 161 -6.20 5.40 10.21
C LEU A 161 -6.76 6.57 11.00
N ARG A 162 -6.08 6.85 12.11
CA ARG A 162 -6.45 7.87 13.08
C ARG A 162 -5.22 8.70 13.40
N ARG A 163 -5.41 10.01 13.53
CA ARG A 163 -4.34 11.00 13.76
C ARG A 163 -3.50 10.77 15.04
N ARG A 164 -3.95 9.92 15.98
CA ARG A 164 -3.22 9.56 17.22
C ARG A 164 -2.01 8.61 17.03
N GLY A 165 -1.47 8.49 15.80
CA GLY A 165 -0.18 7.81 15.56
C GLY A 165 -0.22 6.28 15.62
N ARG A 166 -1.39 5.65 15.55
CA ARG A 166 -1.52 4.19 15.47
C ARG A 166 -2.44 3.85 14.30
N ALA A 167 -1.86 3.33 13.21
CA ALA A 167 -2.63 2.61 12.22
C ALA A 167 -3.24 1.39 12.92
N ILE A 168 -4.57 1.32 12.97
CA ILE A 168 -5.26 0.14 13.51
C ILE A 168 -5.67 -0.66 12.29
N HIS A 169 -4.81 -1.61 11.91
CA HIS A 169 -5.17 -2.60 10.91
C HIS A 169 -6.19 -3.54 11.56
N ARG A 170 -7.46 -3.48 11.16
CA ARG A 170 -8.47 -4.46 11.57
C ARG A 170 -8.40 -5.63 10.60
N GLU A 171 -7.56 -6.62 10.90
CA GLU A 171 -7.62 -7.93 10.24
C GLU A 171 -8.82 -8.70 10.79
N GLU A 172 -9.97 -8.60 10.13
CA GLU A 172 -10.93 -9.72 10.11
C GLU A 172 -10.66 -10.51 8.82
N VAL A 173 -9.47 -11.12 8.73
CA VAL A 173 -9.18 -12.09 7.66
C VAL A 173 -9.86 -13.40 8.06
N THR A 174 -11.14 -13.50 7.73
CA THR A 174 -11.86 -14.76 7.86
C THR A 174 -11.54 -15.57 6.62
N PHE A 175 -10.57 -16.48 6.73
CA PHE A 175 -10.41 -17.54 5.74
C PHE A 175 -11.67 -18.43 5.84
N VAL A 176 -12.49 -18.42 4.80
CA VAL A 176 -13.55 -19.42 4.61
C VAL A 176 -12.93 -20.67 4.03
#